data_AF-A0A7X5XCT0-F1
#
_entry.id   AF-A0A7X5XCT0-F1
#
_cell.length_a   1.000
_cell.length_b   1.000
_cell.length_c   1.000
_cell.angle_alpha   90.00
_cell.angle_beta   90.00
_cell.angle_gamma   90.00
#
_symmetry.space_group_name_H-M   'P 1'
#
loop_
_entity.id
_entity.type
_entity.pdbx_description
1 polymer ?
#
loop_
_entity_poly.entity_id
_entity_poly.type
_entity_poly.pdbx_seq_one_letter_code
_entity_poly.pdbx_strand_id
1 'polypeptide(L)'
;MNYYQLAINRHQFEWLKYVMQCSLTKTLAHKYRTSVPEVYRRYRAVLATDQGPRQGLQVVIERGDDRKPLVAQWGGISLARRTVVKTLDDQPPKVWNNQRSELVQWLLAETCELCGSGRNPEVHHVRHLKDLQRKGRAPKPEWAERMASRRRKTLVVCRCCHHAIHNGQPTGQHTRNTTLESRVRS
;
A
#
# COMPACT_ATOMS: atom_id res chain seq x y z
N MET A 1 18.08 -1.38 -6.03
CA MET A 1 17.09 -0.85 -7.00
C MET A 1 17.84 -0.38 -8.26
N ASN A 2 18.14 -1.31 -9.17
CA ASN A 2 18.90 -1.07 -10.41
C ASN A 2 18.13 -1.52 -11.66
N TYR A 3 16.79 -1.51 -11.61
CA TYR A 3 15.94 -2.04 -12.68
C TYR A 3 16.02 -1.27 -14.02
N TYR A 4 16.66 -0.09 -14.02
CA TYR A 4 16.74 0.79 -15.19
C TYR A 4 18.14 0.93 -15.78
N GLN A 5 19.16 0.21 -15.27
CA GLN A 5 20.54 0.34 -15.77
C GLN A 5 20.71 -0.10 -17.24
N LEU A 6 19.81 -0.95 -17.75
CA LEU A 6 19.81 -1.44 -19.13
C LEU A 6 18.84 -0.67 -20.05
N ALA A 7 18.08 0.31 -19.53
CA ALA A 7 17.09 1.03 -20.32
C ALA A 7 17.78 2.04 -21.27
N ILE A 8 17.54 1.86 -22.58
CA ILE A 8 18.19 2.59 -23.68
C ILE A 8 17.70 4.05 -23.78
N ASN A 9 16.55 4.39 -23.19
CA ASN A 9 15.89 5.69 -23.36
C ASN A 9 16.32 6.75 -22.34
N ARG A 10 17.54 7.25 -22.46
CA ARG A 10 18.11 8.29 -21.57
C ARG A 10 17.26 9.57 -21.47
N HIS A 11 16.60 9.98 -22.55
CA HIS A 11 15.74 11.18 -22.56
C HIS A 11 14.51 11.03 -21.66
N GLN A 12 13.92 9.83 -21.57
CA GLN A 12 12.77 9.57 -20.70
C GLN A 12 13.16 9.70 -19.22
N PHE A 13 14.39 9.35 -18.86
CA PHE A 13 14.90 9.51 -17.49
C PHE A 13 15.19 10.95 -17.12
N GLU A 14 15.69 11.78 -18.04
CA GLU A 14 15.87 13.21 -17.77
C GLU A 14 14.53 13.92 -17.57
N TRP A 15 13.52 13.58 -18.38
CA TRP A 15 12.16 14.09 -18.18
C TRP A 15 11.55 13.61 -16.85
N LEU A 16 11.67 12.32 -16.53
CA LEU A 16 11.19 11.79 -15.25
C LEU A 16 11.88 12.46 -14.06
N LYS A 17 13.21 12.64 -14.13
CA LYS A 17 13.99 13.36 -13.13
C LYS A 17 13.45 14.78 -12.94
N TYR A 18 13.17 15.49 -14.03
CA TYR A 18 12.61 16.82 -14.00
C TYR A 18 11.23 16.85 -13.33
N VAL A 19 10.31 15.96 -13.72
CA VAL A 19 8.96 15.87 -13.12
C VAL A 19 9.04 15.60 -11.62
N MET A 20 9.87 14.63 -11.21
CA MET A 20 10.03 14.30 -9.79
C MET A 20 10.67 15.44 -8.99
N GLN A 21 11.66 16.13 -9.56
CA GLN A 21 12.32 17.28 -8.92
C GLN A 21 11.35 18.45 -8.73
N CYS A 22 10.51 18.71 -9.72
CA CYS A 22 9.46 19.72 -9.63
C CYS A 22 8.41 19.37 -8.55
N SER A 23 7.98 18.10 -8.49
CA SER A 23 7.06 17.64 -7.46
C SER A 23 7.66 17.80 -6.06
N LEU A 24 8.90 17.36 -5.85
CA LEU A 24 9.62 17.49 -4.58
C LEU A 24 9.73 18.95 -4.14
N THR A 25 10.20 19.84 -5.01
CA THR A 25 10.41 21.24 -4.65
C THR A 25 9.11 21.98 -4.35
N LYS A 26 8.02 21.68 -5.06
CA LYS A 26 6.67 22.18 -4.74
C LYS A 26 6.18 21.69 -3.39
N THR A 27 6.38 20.40 -3.07
CA THR A 27 6.01 19.86 -1.76
C THR A 27 6.78 20.53 -0.62
N LEU A 28 8.09 20.74 -0.79
CA LEU A 28 8.91 21.42 0.21
C LEU A 28 8.51 22.90 0.36
N ALA A 29 8.28 23.60 -0.75
CA ALA A 29 7.84 25.00 -0.74
C ALA A 29 6.54 25.15 0.05
N HIS A 30 5.55 24.28 -0.21
CA HIS A 30 4.29 24.27 0.53
C HIS A 30 4.49 23.94 2.01
N LYS A 31 5.27 22.90 2.34
CA LYS A 31 5.54 22.48 3.71
C LYS A 31 6.18 23.58 4.56
N TYR A 32 7.13 24.31 3.98
CA TYR A 32 7.87 25.37 4.69
C TYR A 32 7.25 26.76 4.49
N ARG A 33 6.11 26.89 3.80
CA ARG A 33 5.48 28.17 3.44
C ARG A 33 6.46 29.15 2.74
N THR A 34 7.26 28.62 1.83
CA THR A 34 8.26 29.37 1.06
C THR A 34 7.99 29.26 -0.44
N SER A 35 8.75 30.00 -1.25
CA SER A 35 8.68 29.91 -2.70
C SER A 35 9.57 28.78 -3.25
N VAL A 36 9.22 28.22 -4.41
CA VAL A 36 10.05 27.20 -5.09
C VAL A 36 11.49 27.70 -5.36
N PRO A 37 11.72 28.93 -5.84
CA PRO A 37 13.07 29.47 -6.01
C PRO A 37 13.88 29.51 -4.70
N GLU A 38 13.23 29.78 -3.57
CA GLU A 38 13.87 29.79 -2.26
C GLU A 38 14.26 28.39 -1.79
N VAL A 39 13.44 27.38 -2.08
CA VAL A 39 13.79 25.96 -1.85
C VAL A 39 15.03 25.58 -2.67
N TYR A 40 15.09 25.99 -3.94
CA TYR A 40 16.30 25.78 -4.76
C TYR A 40 17.50 26.51 -4.16
N ARG A 41 17.37 27.78 -3.78
CA ARG A 41 18.47 28.54 -3.16
C ARG A 41 18.99 27.87 -1.89
N ARG A 42 18.09 27.32 -1.07
CA ARG A 42 18.43 26.72 0.23
C ARG A 42 19.10 25.35 0.13
N TYR A 43 18.68 24.53 -0.84
CA TYR A 43 19.07 23.13 -0.90
C TYR A 43 19.91 22.76 -2.11
N ARG A 44 20.13 23.67 -3.08
CA ARG A 44 20.98 23.39 -4.24
C ARG A 44 22.41 23.10 -3.78
N ALA A 45 22.89 21.93 -4.17
CA ALA A 45 24.24 21.47 -3.88
C ALA A 45 24.88 20.89 -5.15
N VAL A 46 26.20 20.95 -5.20
CA VAL A 46 27.00 20.26 -6.22
C VAL A 46 27.40 18.91 -5.62
N LEU A 47 26.82 17.84 -6.15
CA LEU A 47 27.07 16.47 -5.73
C LEU A 47 28.26 15.91 -6.52
N ALA A 48 29.28 15.43 -5.81
CA ALA A 48 30.35 14.66 -6.42
C ALA A 48 29.82 13.28 -6.83
N THR A 49 29.90 12.96 -8.12
CA THR A 49 29.53 11.64 -8.65
C THR A 49 30.73 11.00 -9.33
N ASP A 50 30.74 9.67 -9.49
CA ASP A 50 31.81 8.90 -10.14
C ASP A 50 32.21 9.39 -11.55
N GLN A 51 31.40 10.26 -12.17
CA GLN A 51 31.56 10.77 -13.53
C GLN A 51 31.58 12.30 -13.58
N GLY A 52 31.78 12.97 -12.44
CA GLY A 52 31.92 14.43 -12.34
C GLY A 52 30.87 15.12 -11.44
N PRO A 53 31.04 16.42 -11.18
CA PRO A 53 30.12 17.19 -10.36
C PRO A 53 28.76 17.35 -11.06
N ARG A 54 27.66 17.07 -10.33
CA ARG A 54 26.29 17.27 -10.82
C ARG A 54 25.49 18.12 -9.87
N GLN A 55 24.62 18.98 -10.41
CA GLN A 55 23.72 19.76 -9.58
C GLN A 55 22.58 18.89 -9.05
N GLY A 56 22.32 18.98 -7.75
CA GLY A 56 21.24 18.29 -7.06
C GLY A 56 20.71 19.12 -5.90
N LEU A 57 19.85 18.50 -5.09
CA LEU A 57 19.42 19.08 -3.82
C LEU A 57 19.99 18.24 -2.68
N GLN A 58 20.60 18.85 -1.68
CA GLN A 58 21.17 18.15 -0.53
C GLN A 58 20.83 18.87 0.78
N VAL A 59 20.55 18.06 1.80
CA VAL A 59 20.46 18.50 3.18
C VAL A 59 21.34 17.59 4.01
N VAL A 60 22.24 18.20 4.77
CA VAL A 60 23.07 17.51 5.77
C VAL A 60 22.59 17.98 7.13
N ILE A 61 22.09 17.05 7.95
CA ILE A 61 21.73 17.31 9.33
C ILE A 61 22.76 16.60 10.20
N GLU A 62 23.60 17.41 10.84
CA GLU A 62 24.53 16.91 11.84
C GLU A 62 23.74 16.39 13.06
N ARG A 63 24.13 15.23 13.55
CA ARG A 63 23.66 14.69 14.82
C ARG A 63 24.87 14.71 15.76
N GLY A 64 24.64 15.06 17.02
CA GLY A 64 25.70 15.27 18.03
C GLY A 64 26.73 14.15 18.11
N ASP A 65 27.88 14.51 18.71
CA ASP A 65 29.27 14.03 18.69
C ASP A 65 29.66 12.56 18.41
N ASP A 66 28.76 11.66 18.02
CA ASP A 66 29.16 10.28 17.68
C ASP A 66 28.29 9.60 16.61
N ARG A 67 27.48 10.36 15.88
CA ARG A 67 26.57 9.79 14.85
C ARG A 67 26.83 10.36 13.48
N LYS A 68 26.89 9.47 12.49
CA LYS A 68 26.95 9.86 11.08
C LYS A 68 25.82 10.85 10.76
N PRO A 69 26.14 11.97 10.08
CA PRO A 69 25.15 12.98 9.72
C PRO A 69 24.07 12.36 8.83
N LEU A 70 22.83 12.84 8.99
CA LEU A 70 21.75 12.47 8.09
C LEU A 70 21.91 13.27 6.81
N VAL A 71 22.36 12.60 5.76
CA VAL A 71 22.45 13.17 4.42
C VAL A 71 21.23 12.72 3.63
N ALA A 72 20.35 13.67 3.32
CA ALA A 72 19.28 13.48 2.35
C ALA A 72 19.70 14.16 1.04
N GLN A 73 19.80 13.39 -0.05
CA GLN A 73 20.19 13.91 -1.35
C GLN A 73 19.18 13.52 -2.43
N TRP A 74 18.89 14.46 -3.31
CA TRP A 74 18.10 14.30 -4.52
C TRP A 74 18.97 14.59 -5.74
N GLY A 75 19.08 13.62 -6.64
CA GLY A 75 20.03 13.66 -7.76
C GLY A 75 21.29 12.86 -7.46
N GLY A 76 22.40 13.18 -8.14
CA GLY A 76 23.69 12.52 -7.93
C GLY A 76 23.81 11.08 -8.47
N ILE A 77 22.72 10.53 -9.02
CA ILE A 77 22.76 9.23 -9.70
C ILE A 77 23.28 9.48 -11.13
N SER A 78 24.45 8.93 -11.43
CA SER A 78 24.99 8.95 -12.79
C SER A 78 24.23 7.96 -13.68
N LEU A 79 23.64 8.48 -14.77
CA LEU A 79 23.03 7.66 -15.83
C LEU A 79 24.07 7.19 -16.88
N ALA A 80 25.37 7.35 -16.59
CA ALA A 80 26.41 6.84 -17.47
C ALA A 80 26.33 5.32 -17.57
N ARG A 81 26.45 4.79 -18.80
CA ARG A 81 26.44 3.34 -19.06
C ARG A 81 27.63 2.72 -18.34
N ARG A 82 27.37 1.94 -17.29
CA ARG A 82 28.38 1.07 -16.68
C ARG A 82 28.49 -0.18 -17.54
N THR A 83 29.55 -0.30 -18.32
CA THR A 83 29.81 -1.49 -19.18
C THR A 83 30.25 -2.70 -18.34
N VAL A 84 30.68 -2.50 -17.10
CA VAL A 84 31.08 -3.57 -16.19
C VAL A 84 30.23 -3.48 -14.93
N VAL A 85 29.18 -4.31 -14.85
CA VAL A 85 28.41 -4.50 -13.63
C VAL A 85 29.07 -5.61 -12.82
N LYS A 86 29.98 -5.26 -11.90
CA LYS A 86 30.47 -6.21 -10.90
C LYS A 86 29.34 -6.45 -9.90
N THR A 87 28.67 -7.59 -10.06
CA THR A 87 27.59 -8.11 -9.21
C THR A 87 26.33 -7.26 -9.19
N LEU A 88 25.35 -7.67 -10.00
CA LEU A 88 23.95 -7.31 -9.80
C LEU A 88 23.49 -7.99 -8.51
N ASP A 89 23.34 -7.23 -7.43
CA ASP A 89 22.53 -7.69 -6.30
C ASP A 89 21.05 -7.50 -6.68
N ASP A 90 20.53 -8.50 -7.38
CA ASP A 90 19.13 -8.61 -7.81
C ASP A 90 18.22 -9.17 -6.70
N GLN A 91 18.72 -9.27 -5.46
CA GLN A 91 17.87 -9.58 -4.32
C GLN A 91 17.39 -8.28 -3.69
N PRO A 92 16.18 -7.78 -4.02
CA PRO A 92 15.55 -6.80 -3.15
C PRO A 92 15.53 -7.40 -1.74
N PRO A 93 15.79 -6.61 -0.66
CA PRO A 93 15.65 -7.13 0.69
C PRO A 93 14.29 -7.81 0.76
N LYS A 94 14.28 -9.12 1.04
CA LYS A 94 13.06 -9.88 1.23
C LYS A 94 12.32 -9.20 2.38
N VAL A 95 11.40 -8.31 2.03
CA VAL A 95 10.42 -7.83 2.98
C VAL A 95 9.64 -9.08 3.31
N TRP A 96 9.88 -9.63 4.50
CA TRP A 96 9.17 -10.78 5.03
C TRP A 96 7.73 -10.36 5.38
N ASN A 97 6.99 -9.89 4.39
CA ASN A 97 5.53 -9.95 4.41
C ASN A 97 5.16 -11.38 4.02
N ASN A 98 5.56 -12.37 4.82
CA ASN A 98 5.23 -13.78 4.61
C ASN A 98 3.73 -14.06 4.82
N GLN A 99 2.98 -13.02 5.17
CA GLN A 99 1.53 -13.06 5.19
C GLN A 99 1.08 -12.57 3.82
N ARG A 100 0.55 -13.49 3.00
CA ARG A 100 -0.38 -13.08 1.94
C ARG A 100 -1.37 -12.11 2.61
N SER A 101 -1.66 -10.98 1.97
CA SER A 101 -2.69 -10.10 2.52
C SER A 101 -3.93 -10.95 2.77
N GLU A 102 -4.56 -10.83 3.93
CA GLU A 102 -5.68 -11.69 4.31
C GLU A 102 -6.72 -11.77 3.16
N LEU A 103 -6.94 -10.65 2.47
CA LEU A 103 -7.77 -10.57 1.28
C LEU A 103 -7.42 -11.61 0.20
N VAL A 104 -6.15 -11.77 -0.13
CA VAL A 104 -5.67 -12.76 -1.11
C VAL A 104 -5.87 -14.18 -0.57
N GLN A 105 -5.65 -14.41 0.72
CA GLN A 105 -5.89 -15.72 1.33
C GLN A 105 -7.39 -16.10 1.31
N TRP A 106 -8.28 -15.14 1.57
CA TRP A 106 -9.73 -15.37 1.55
C TRP A 106 -10.30 -15.50 0.14
N LEU A 107 -9.81 -14.71 -0.82
CA LEU A 107 -10.14 -14.90 -2.24
C LEU A 107 -9.75 -16.30 -2.71
N LEU A 108 -8.57 -16.79 -2.30
CA LEU A 108 -8.13 -18.15 -2.62
C LEU A 108 -8.89 -19.24 -1.85
N ALA A 109 -9.47 -18.91 -0.69
CA ALA A 109 -10.26 -19.85 0.10
C ALA A 109 -11.70 -20.01 -0.40
N GLU A 110 -12.18 -19.12 -1.28
CA GLU A 110 -13.55 -19.09 -1.85
C GLU A 110 -14.71 -19.12 -0.83
N THR A 111 -14.45 -18.94 0.46
CA THR A 111 -15.46 -19.08 1.53
C THR A 111 -16.05 -17.74 1.97
N CYS A 112 -17.38 -17.68 2.07
CA CYS A 112 -18.12 -16.56 2.65
C CYS A 112 -17.81 -16.39 4.14
N GLU A 113 -17.37 -15.19 4.56
CA GLU A 113 -17.05 -14.89 5.97
C GLU A 113 -18.29 -14.76 6.87
N LEU A 114 -19.52 -14.84 6.33
CA LEU A 114 -20.77 -14.81 7.11
C LEU A 114 -21.37 -16.19 7.28
N CYS A 115 -21.70 -16.86 6.17
CA CYS A 115 -22.36 -18.16 6.19
C CYS A 115 -21.44 -19.36 5.88
N GLY A 116 -20.17 -19.14 5.57
CA GLY A 116 -19.20 -20.20 5.26
C GLY A 116 -19.39 -20.86 3.89
N SER A 117 -20.33 -20.41 3.05
CA SER A 117 -20.57 -21.01 1.73
C SER A 117 -19.42 -20.74 0.75
N GLY A 118 -19.06 -21.75 -0.03
CA GLY A 118 -17.99 -21.71 -1.05
C GLY A 118 -18.45 -21.25 -2.44
N ARG A 119 -19.59 -20.54 -2.56
CA ARG A 119 -20.20 -20.22 -3.86
C ARG A 119 -20.08 -18.73 -4.18
N ASN A 120 -19.37 -18.41 -5.26
CA ASN A 120 -19.19 -17.06 -5.85
C ASN A 120 -18.96 -15.96 -4.80
N PRO A 121 -17.76 -15.91 -4.21
CA PRO A 121 -17.39 -14.86 -3.27
C PRO A 121 -17.31 -13.49 -3.96
N GLU A 122 -17.96 -12.49 -3.36
CA GLU A 122 -17.92 -11.08 -3.72
C GLU A 122 -17.32 -10.28 -2.55
N VAL A 123 -16.61 -9.20 -2.85
CA VAL A 123 -16.02 -8.33 -1.81
C VAL A 123 -16.97 -7.18 -1.51
N HIS A 124 -17.53 -7.18 -0.31
CA HIS A 124 -18.26 -6.04 0.24
C HIS A 124 -17.26 -5.02 0.81
N HIS A 125 -17.36 -3.75 0.39
CA HIS A 125 -16.48 -2.67 0.85
C HIS A 125 -17.28 -1.50 1.45
N VAL A 126 -16.82 -0.98 2.59
CA VAL A 126 -17.36 0.22 3.23
C VAL A 126 -16.39 1.40 3.16
N ARG A 127 -16.92 2.61 2.97
CA ARG A 127 -16.13 3.83 2.78
C ARG A 127 -15.28 4.16 4.03
N HIS A 128 -15.91 4.21 5.21
CA HIS A 128 -15.23 4.43 6.48
C HIS A 128 -15.71 3.47 7.57
N LEU A 129 -14.79 3.00 8.43
CA LEU A 129 -15.13 2.13 9.57
C LEU A 129 -16.06 2.80 10.59
N LYS A 130 -15.98 4.12 10.70
CA LYS A 130 -16.90 4.90 11.57
C LYS A 130 -18.36 4.80 11.12
N ASP A 131 -18.59 4.52 9.82
CA ASP A 131 -19.94 4.41 9.26
C ASP A 131 -20.63 3.10 9.70
N LEU A 132 -19.85 2.11 10.18
CA LEU A 132 -20.35 0.87 10.77
C LEU A 132 -20.93 1.07 12.17
N GLN A 133 -20.57 2.18 12.84
CA GLN A 133 -21.11 2.54 14.14
C GLN A 133 -22.41 3.35 13.95
N ARG A 134 -23.52 2.65 13.69
CA ARG A 134 -24.84 3.31 13.74
C ARG A 134 -25.06 3.88 15.14
N LYS A 135 -25.34 5.19 15.22
CA LYS A 135 -25.77 5.87 16.43
C LYS A 135 -27.22 5.44 16.73
N GLY A 136 -27.41 4.58 17.74
CA GLY A 136 -28.73 4.12 18.16
C GLY A 136 -28.69 2.85 19.01
N ARG A 137 -29.82 2.51 19.64
CA ARG A 137 -30.02 1.34 20.53
C ARG A 137 -30.28 0.02 19.79
N ALA A 138 -30.35 0.03 18.45
CA ALA A 138 -30.60 -1.17 17.66
C ALA A 138 -29.37 -2.08 17.64
N PRO A 139 -29.55 -3.42 17.66
CA PRO A 139 -28.45 -4.37 17.55
C PRO A 139 -27.69 -4.12 16.24
N LYS A 140 -26.35 -4.12 16.31
CA LYS A 140 -25.50 -4.00 15.14
C LYS A 140 -25.69 -5.25 14.28
N PRO A 141 -25.82 -5.12 12.95
CA PRO A 141 -25.88 -6.29 12.09
C PRO A 141 -24.55 -7.03 12.12
N GLU A 142 -24.60 -8.37 12.04
CA GLU A 142 -23.44 -9.26 12.23
C GLU A 142 -22.26 -8.89 11.33
N TRP A 143 -22.52 -8.54 10.07
CA TRP A 143 -21.49 -8.13 9.12
C TRP A 143 -20.74 -6.86 9.59
N ALA A 144 -21.43 -5.89 10.18
CA ALA A 144 -20.83 -4.66 10.66
C ALA A 144 -19.99 -4.89 11.91
N GLU A 145 -20.41 -5.80 12.78
CA GLU A 145 -19.64 -6.23 13.95
C GLU A 145 -18.36 -6.98 13.57
N ARG A 146 -18.43 -7.90 12.60
CA ARG A 146 -17.25 -8.60 12.07
C ARG A 146 -16.25 -7.64 11.40
N MET A 147 -16.73 -6.64 10.65
CA MET A 147 -15.85 -5.62 10.05
C MET A 147 -15.24 -4.68 11.09
N ALA A 148 -16.00 -4.28 12.11
CA ALA A 148 -15.54 -3.39 13.17
C ALA A 148 -14.54 -4.06 14.12
N SER A 149 -14.79 -5.30 14.54
CA SER A 149 -13.90 -6.08 15.40
C SER A 149 -12.54 -6.31 14.75
N ARG A 150 -12.52 -6.64 13.46
CA ARG A 150 -11.28 -6.83 12.68
C ARG A 150 -10.66 -5.53 12.18
N ARG A 151 -11.36 -4.39 12.33
CA ARG A 151 -10.97 -3.07 11.80
C ARG A 151 -10.67 -3.10 10.28
N ARG A 152 -11.46 -3.86 9.51
CA ARG A 152 -11.29 -4.01 8.05
C ARG A 152 -12.42 -3.33 7.28
N LYS A 153 -12.07 -2.64 6.20
CA LYS A 153 -13.04 -2.00 5.28
C LYS A 153 -13.62 -2.96 4.25
N THR A 154 -13.12 -4.19 4.20
CA THR A 154 -13.52 -5.24 3.26
C THR A 154 -14.02 -6.47 3.99
N LEU A 155 -15.03 -7.14 3.42
CA LEU A 155 -15.59 -8.41 3.88
C LEU A 155 -15.87 -9.30 2.66
N VAL A 156 -15.39 -10.54 2.65
CA VAL A 156 -15.67 -11.49 1.57
C VAL A 156 -16.97 -12.25 1.88
N VAL A 157 -17.95 -12.20 0.97
CA VAL A 157 -19.30 -12.76 1.19
C VAL A 157 -19.84 -13.42 -0.09
N CYS A 158 -20.69 -14.44 0.02
CA CYS A 158 -21.45 -14.93 -1.15
C CYS A 158 -22.37 -13.83 -1.69
N ARG A 159 -22.74 -13.92 -2.97
CA ARG A 159 -23.77 -13.04 -3.57
C ARG A 159 -25.06 -12.94 -2.75
N CYS A 160 -25.49 -14.05 -2.14
CA CYS A 160 -26.62 -14.09 -1.22
C CYS A 160 -26.48 -13.12 -0.05
N CYS A 161 -25.38 -13.23 0.68
CA CYS A 161 -25.06 -12.38 1.82
C CYS A 161 -24.77 -10.94 1.38
N HIS A 162 -24.16 -10.75 0.22
CA HIS A 162 -23.91 -9.42 -0.33
C HIS A 162 -25.23 -8.66 -0.57
N HIS A 163 -26.21 -9.30 -1.20
CA HIS A 163 -27.55 -8.74 -1.38
C HIS A 163 -28.26 -8.48 -0.04
N ALA A 164 -28.15 -9.40 0.93
CA ALA A 164 -28.77 -9.22 2.25
C ALA A 164 -28.19 -8.01 3.01
N ILE A 165 -26.88 -7.74 2.87
CA ILE A 165 -26.23 -6.54 3.44
C ILE A 165 -26.84 -5.26 2.83
N HIS A 166 -26.97 -5.19 1.50
CA HIS A 166 -27.55 -4.01 0.82
C HIS A 166 -29.02 -3.79 1.18
N ASN A 167 -29.77 -4.88 1.37
CA ASN A 167 -31.19 -4.83 1.70
C ASN A 167 -31.47 -4.69 3.22
N GLY A 168 -30.43 -4.61 4.05
CA GLY A 168 -30.57 -4.50 5.51
C GLY A 168 -31.22 -5.72 6.17
N GLN A 169 -31.19 -6.89 5.52
CA GLN A 169 -31.78 -8.12 6.03
C GLN A 169 -30.84 -8.86 6.99
N PRO A 170 -31.38 -9.67 7.92
CA PRO A 170 -30.56 -10.51 8.79
C PRO A 170 -29.73 -11.47 7.93
N THR A 171 -28.42 -11.27 7.98
CA THR A 171 -27.43 -12.16 7.38
C THR A 171 -27.21 -13.29 8.39
N GLY A 172 -27.54 -14.54 8.04
CA GLY A 172 -27.31 -15.68 8.94
C GLY A 172 -28.34 -16.81 8.94
N GLN A 173 -29.43 -16.76 8.15
CA GLN A 173 -30.49 -17.78 8.21
C GLN A 173 -30.49 -18.85 7.11
N HIS A 174 -29.51 -18.86 6.21
CA HIS A 174 -29.37 -19.99 5.29
C HIS A 174 -28.27 -20.94 5.79
N THR A 175 -28.73 -22.12 6.24
CA THR A 175 -28.01 -23.35 6.64
C THR A 175 -27.49 -23.48 8.07
N ARG A 176 -28.42 -23.71 9.02
CA ARG A 176 -28.28 -24.75 10.06
C ARG A 176 -29.16 -25.99 9.77
N ASN A 177 -29.53 -26.23 8.51
CA ASN A 177 -30.22 -27.46 8.10
C ASN A 177 -29.24 -28.39 7.41
N THR A 178 -28.57 -29.22 8.19
CA THR A 178 -27.99 -30.48 7.72
C THR A 178 -28.41 -31.56 8.71
N THR A 179 -29.58 -32.14 8.41
CA THR A 179 -30.02 -33.52 8.69
C THR A 179 -29.87 -34.07 10.12
N LEU A 180 -30.95 -33.94 10.90
CA LEU A 180 -31.37 -34.98 11.85
C LEU A 180 -31.93 -36.16 11.05
N GLU A 181 -31.09 -37.14 10.68
CA GLU A 181 -31.58 -38.45 10.26
C GLU A 181 -31.62 -39.39 11.46
N SER A 182 -32.84 -39.53 11.99
CA SER A 182 -33.28 -40.59 12.87
C SER A 182 -33.03 -41.95 12.23
N ARG A 183 -32.13 -42.75 12.80
CA ARG A 183 -32.05 -44.19 12.51
C ARG A 183 -33.11 -44.91 13.34
N VAL A 184 -34.29 -45.11 12.75
CA VAL A 184 -35.24 -46.13 13.19
C VAL A 184 -34.83 -47.48 12.59
N ARG A 185 -34.91 -48.50 13.44
CA ARG A 185 -34.61 -49.91 13.23
C ARG A 185 -35.46 -50.56 12.13
N SER A 186 -34.86 -51.53 11.44
CA SER A 186 -35.45 -52.83 11.10
C SER A 186 -34.32 -53.81 10.80
#